data_AF-A0A9D8J9W1-F1
#
_entry.id   AF-A0A9D8J9W1-F1
#
_cell.length_a   1.000
_cell.length_b   1.000
_cell.length_c   1.000
_cell.angle_alpha   90.00
_cell.angle_beta   90.00
_cell.angle_gamma   90.00
#
_symmetry.space_group_name_H-M   'P 1'
#
loop_
_entity.id
_entity.type
_entity.pdbx_description
1 polymer ?
#
loop_
_entity_poly.entity_id
_entity_poly.type
_entity_poly.pdbx_seq_one_letter_code
_entity_poly.pdbx_strand_id
1 'polypeptide(L)'
;MKQSPMALEGTEGRFRDLTDYILGITHEIWESGHVERIDEYYSTDCLIYTLGGMVHGSAAIITNTKETLRVFPDRLLLGEAVIGARLGPGRFLSSHRIGSPMTHAGDLPYMPATGRKIFVRTIADCLVENGRITKEWLVRDNYSLALQIGAAPLQVARYVADGRTAECRDWLETEHRRAARDATRGVVTDFEPNTAAAYSAAVLCDQWVTGNSHERSAYAPYAVLHDSQVVSSGAEAIKSHYAKLRRSVAKAAVSVDHVTVQDRTAGEYRVAVRWTLAFEHVGPLWGLAPSGKSAVLLGVTHWQIVAGRIVAEWSVYDRIALLAQLV
;
A
#
# COMPACT_ATOMS: atom_id res chain seq x y z
N MET A 1 -4.89 -4.01 -28.82
CA MET A 1 -5.38 -5.41 -28.91
C MET A 1 -5.93 -5.76 -27.54
N LYS A 2 -7.24 -5.97 -27.37
CA LYS A 2 -7.79 -6.42 -26.07
C LYS A 2 -7.17 -7.79 -25.77
N GLN A 3 -6.48 -7.95 -24.65
CA GLN A 3 -5.97 -9.27 -24.23
C GLN A 3 -7.17 -10.22 -24.15
N SER A 4 -7.14 -11.32 -24.90
CA SER A 4 -8.12 -12.40 -24.74
C SER A 4 -8.07 -12.92 -23.30
N PRO A 5 -9.21 -13.30 -22.69
CA PRO A 5 -9.23 -13.93 -21.38
C PRO A 5 -8.57 -15.30 -21.50
N MET A 6 -7.27 -15.34 -21.25
CA MET A 6 -6.52 -16.59 -21.17
C MET A 6 -6.71 -17.10 -19.74
N ALA A 7 -7.28 -18.30 -19.61
CA ALA A 7 -7.54 -18.95 -18.33
C ALA A 7 -6.35 -18.77 -17.37
N LEU A 8 -6.65 -18.40 -16.11
CA LEU A 8 -5.62 -18.29 -15.09
C LEU A 8 -5.17 -19.70 -14.71
N GLU A 9 -4.01 -20.11 -15.22
CA GLU A 9 -3.36 -21.37 -14.87
C GLU A 9 -3.29 -21.52 -13.34
N GLY A 10 -3.63 -22.72 -12.85
CA GLY A 10 -3.72 -23.03 -11.42
C GLY A 10 -5.04 -22.65 -10.74
N THR A 11 -6.00 -22.06 -11.46
CA THR A 11 -7.33 -21.73 -10.91
C THR A 11 -8.47 -22.63 -11.42
N GLU A 12 -8.12 -23.70 -12.14
CA GLU A 12 -9.07 -24.67 -12.72
C GLU A 12 -10.15 -24.05 -13.61
N GLY A 13 -9.89 -22.86 -14.16
CA GLY A 13 -10.84 -22.14 -15.01
C GLY A 13 -12.02 -21.50 -14.26
N ARG A 14 -11.98 -21.46 -12.92
CA ARG A 14 -13.03 -20.83 -12.08
C ARG A 14 -13.15 -19.32 -12.30
N PHE A 15 -12.10 -18.66 -12.76
CA PHE A 15 -12.05 -17.21 -12.92
C PHE A 15 -11.69 -16.81 -14.34
N ARG A 16 -12.34 -15.76 -14.85
CA ARG A 16 -12.19 -15.28 -16.23
C ARG A 16 -10.85 -14.60 -16.48
N ASP A 17 -10.41 -13.80 -15.51
CA ASP A 17 -9.17 -13.03 -15.58
C ASP A 17 -8.65 -12.70 -14.16
N LEU A 18 -7.52 -12.00 -14.08
CA LEU A 18 -6.88 -11.62 -12.83
C LEU A 18 -7.79 -10.78 -11.91
N THR A 19 -8.58 -9.88 -12.48
CA THR A 19 -9.49 -9.04 -11.70
C THR A 19 -10.59 -9.91 -11.10
N ASP A 20 -11.17 -10.80 -11.90
CA ASP A 20 -12.18 -11.76 -11.46
C ASP A 20 -11.66 -12.68 -10.35
N TYR A 21 -10.42 -13.17 -10.47
CA TYR A 21 -9.75 -13.96 -9.42
C TYR A 21 -9.61 -13.19 -8.11
N ILE A 22 -8.99 -12.02 -8.13
CA ILE A 22 -8.74 -11.25 -6.89
C ILE A 22 -10.04 -10.83 -6.21
N LEU A 23 -11.01 -10.31 -6.97
CA LEU A 23 -12.30 -9.90 -6.41
C LEU A 23 -13.11 -11.10 -5.92
N GLY A 24 -13.09 -12.21 -6.67
CA GLY A 24 -13.80 -13.43 -6.31
C GLY A 24 -13.29 -14.04 -5.01
N ILE A 25 -11.98 -14.26 -4.87
CA ILE A 25 -11.43 -14.80 -3.62
C ILE A 25 -11.62 -13.82 -2.45
N THR A 26 -11.59 -12.52 -2.72
CA THR A 26 -11.82 -11.49 -1.70
C THR A 26 -13.24 -11.58 -1.14
N HIS A 27 -14.22 -11.69 -2.03
CA HIS A 27 -15.61 -11.86 -1.65
C HIS A 27 -15.85 -13.17 -0.90
N GLU A 28 -15.29 -14.29 -1.36
CA GLU A 28 -15.47 -15.60 -0.74
C GLU A 28 -14.87 -15.67 0.68
N ILE A 29 -13.63 -15.20 0.86
CA ILE A 29 -12.92 -15.31 2.14
C ILE A 29 -13.49 -14.31 3.16
N TRP A 30 -13.57 -13.03 2.80
CA TRP A 30 -13.82 -11.97 3.79
C TRP A 30 -15.27 -11.51 3.85
N GLU A 31 -15.95 -11.33 2.71
CA GLU A 31 -17.34 -10.81 2.71
C GLU A 31 -18.37 -11.91 2.97
N SER A 32 -18.12 -13.12 2.48
CA SER A 32 -18.96 -14.30 2.76
C SER A 32 -18.55 -15.03 4.05
N GLY A 33 -17.47 -14.58 4.71
CA GLY A 33 -17.01 -15.12 5.99
C GLY A 33 -16.37 -16.52 5.93
N HIS A 34 -16.04 -17.03 4.74
CA HIS A 34 -15.39 -18.34 4.61
C HIS A 34 -13.87 -18.25 4.81
N VAL A 35 -13.45 -17.77 5.98
CA VAL A 35 -12.04 -17.47 6.30
C VAL A 35 -11.12 -18.69 6.12
N GLU A 36 -11.61 -19.91 6.35
CA GLU A 36 -10.81 -21.13 6.18
C GLU A 36 -10.37 -21.37 4.72
N ARG A 37 -11.04 -20.74 3.75
CA ARG A 37 -10.66 -20.81 2.33
C ARG A 37 -9.34 -20.11 2.03
N ILE A 38 -8.76 -19.39 2.98
CA ILE A 38 -7.36 -18.93 2.89
C ILE A 38 -6.43 -20.12 2.58
N ASP A 39 -6.69 -21.32 3.11
CA ASP A 39 -5.90 -22.52 2.79
C ASP A 39 -6.08 -23.02 1.34
N GLU A 40 -7.08 -22.54 0.60
CA GLU A 40 -7.23 -22.79 -0.84
C GLU A 40 -6.42 -21.79 -1.67
N TYR A 41 -6.33 -20.54 -1.22
CA TYR A 41 -5.84 -19.41 -2.03
C TYR A 41 -4.48 -18.85 -1.64
N TYR A 42 -3.98 -19.16 -0.45
CA TYR A 42 -2.66 -18.72 0.05
C TYR A 42 -1.76 -19.94 0.25
N SER A 43 -0.51 -19.92 -0.20
CA SER A 43 0.41 -21.02 0.08
C SER A 43 0.61 -21.21 1.58
N THR A 44 0.87 -22.46 2.00
CA THR A 44 1.05 -22.81 3.42
C THR A 44 2.20 -22.03 4.05
N ASP A 45 3.22 -21.69 3.25
CA ASP A 45 4.40 -20.91 3.62
C ASP A 45 4.30 -19.43 3.22
N CYS A 46 3.10 -18.94 2.86
CA CYS A 46 2.91 -17.58 2.37
C CYS A 46 3.47 -16.55 3.35
N LEU A 47 4.20 -15.58 2.81
CA LEU A 47 4.83 -14.53 3.58
C LEU A 47 4.16 -13.18 3.31
N ILE A 48 3.56 -12.59 4.34
CA ILE A 48 2.99 -11.24 4.27
C ILE A 48 3.93 -10.25 4.95
N TYR A 49 4.34 -9.23 4.20
CA TYR A 49 5.09 -8.09 4.69
C TYR A 49 4.13 -6.95 5.01
N THR A 50 4.06 -6.58 6.27
CA THR A 50 3.46 -5.32 6.72
C THR A 50 4.54 -4.48 7.38
N LEU A 51 4.41 -3.15 7.38
CA LEU A 51 5.38 -2.31 8.09
C LEU A 51 5.35 -2.55 9.62
N GLY A 52 4.26 -3.11 10.15
CA GLY A 52 4.11 -3.50 11.56
C GLY A 52 4.69 -4.87 11.92
N GLY A 53 5.12 -5.68 10.94
CA GLY A 53 5.67 -7.02 11.15
C GLY A 53 5.37 -8.00 10.01
N MET A 54 6.07 -9.13 10.02
CA MET A 54 5.91 -10.21 9.05
C MET A 54 4.91 -11.26 9.57
N VAL A 55 4.09 -11.79 8.67
CA VAL A 55 3.13 -12.88 8.97
C VAL A 55 3.53 -14.11 8.16
N HIS A 56 3.72 -15.24 8.84
CA HIS A 56 4.22 -16.47 8.26
C HIS A 56 3.13 -17.54 8.20
N GLY A 57 2.79 -17.95 6.98
CA GLY A 57 1.91 -19.07 6.68
C GLY A 57 0.41 -18.78 6.83
N SER A 58 -0.38 -19.58 6.13
CA SER A 58 -1.84 -19.41 6.03
C SER A 58 -2.56 -19.46 7.38
N ALA A 59 -2.11 -20.30 8.31
CA ALA A 59 -2.69 -20.40 9.66
C ALA A 59 -2.64 -19.07 10.45
N ALA A 60 -1.55 -18.32 10.33
CA ALA A 60 -1.43 -17.00 10.95
C ALA A 60 -2.35 -15.98 10.27
N ILE A 61 -2.48 -16.05 8.94
CA ILE A 61 -3.39 -15.19 8.16
C ILE A 61 -4.86 -15.43 8.57
N ILE A 62 -5.26 -16.70 8.74
CA ILE A 62 -6.59 -17.09 9.23
C ILE A 62 -6.85 -16.52 10.62
N THR A 63 -5.90 -16.68 11.54
CA THR A 63 -6.00 -16.19 12.92
C THR A 63 -6.17 -14.68 12.96
N ASN A 64 -5.30 -13.93 12.28
CA ASN A 64 -5.34 -12.47 12.21
C ASN A 64 -6.62 -11.96 11.53
N THR A 65 -7.12 -12.69 10.53
CA THR A 65 -8.39 -12.36 9.86
C THR A 65 -9.57 -12.52 10.82
N LYS A 66 -9.63 -13.62 11.57
CA LYS A 66 -10.68 -13.84 12.60
C LYS A 66 -10.63 -12.77 13.69
N GLU A 67 -9.44 -12.38 14.15
CA GLU A 67 -9.28 -11.28 15.11
C GLU A 67 -9.79 -9.95 14.58
N THR A 68 -9.44 -9.62 13.33
CA THR A 68 -9.95 -8.41 12.65
C THR A 68 -11.48 -8.41 12.59
N LEU A 69 -12.10 -9.55 12.24
CA LEU A 69 -13.55 -9.68 12.14
C LEU A 69 -14.25 -9.66 13.52
N ARG A 70 -13.57 -9.99 14.62
CA ARG A 70 -14.13 -9.78 15.97
C ARG A 70 -14.26 -8.29 16.31
N VAL A 71 -13.30 -7.48 15.86
CA VAL A 71 -13.31 -6.03 16.08
C VAL A 71 -14.25 -5.32 15.10
N PHE A 72 -14.29 -5.80 13.85
CA PHE A 72 -15.02 -5.21 12.72
C PHE A 72 -15.88 -6.27 12.02
N PRO A 73 -16.99 -6.72 12.65
CA PRO A 73 -17.78 -7.87 12.18
C PRO A 73 -18.55 -7.62 10.89
N ASP A 74 -18.81 -6.36 10.53
CA ASP A 74 -19.50 -5.93 9.31
C ASP A 74 -18.51 -5.44 8.23
N ARG A 75 -17.21 -5.73 8.38
CA ARG A 75 -16.17 -5.26 7.47
C ARG A 75 -16.36 -5.81 6.06
N LEU A 76 -16.47 -4.90 5.08
CA LEU A 76 -16.44 -5.23 3.65
C LEU A 76 -15.07 -4.92 3.02
N LEU A 77 -14.76 -5.56 1.90
CA LEU A 77 -13.50 -5.36 1.15
C LEU A 77 -13.84 -4.94 -0.29
N LEU A 78 -14.35 -3.71 -0.43
CA LEU A 78 -14.77 -3.19 -1.73
C LEU A 78 -13.57 -3.00 -2.65
N GLY A 79 -13.50 -3.78 -3.73
CA GLY A 79 -12.45 -3.67 -4.74
C GLY A 79 -12.57 -2.38 -5.57
N GLU A 80 -11.71 -1.40 -5.30
CA GLU A 80 -11.68 -0.12 -6.03
C GLU A 80 -10.86 -0.23 -7.33
N ALA A 81 -9.78 -1.03 -7.33
CA ALA A 81 -8.96 -1.30 -8.51
C ALA A 81 -8.14 -2.57 -8.33
N VAL A 82 -7.97 -3.34 -9.42
CA VAL A 82 -6.98 -4.42 -9.52
C VAL A 82 -6.07 -4.11 -10.72
N ILE A 83 -4.80 -3.85 -10.45
CA ILE A 83 -3.76 -3.52 -11.43
C ILE A 83 -2.74 -4.64 -11.36
N GLY A 84 -2.55 -5.40 -12.43
CA GLY A 84 -1.69 -6.57 -12.39
C GLY A 84 -1.01 -6.86 -13.71
N ALA A 85 0.10 -7.59 -13.63
CA ALA A 85 0.90 -8.02 -14.77
C ALA A 85 1.17 -9.52 -14.69
N ARG A 86 1.17 -10.16 -15.86
CA ARG A 86 1.63 -11.54 -15.99
C ARG A 86 3.16 -11.56 -15.99
N LEU A 87 3.74 -12.40 -15.15
CA LEU A 87 5.20 -12.60 -15.07
C LEU A 87 5.66 -13.82 -15.88
N GLY A 88 4.74 -14.74 -16.18
CA GLY A 88 5.01 -15.96 -16.94
C GLY A 88 3.81 -16.92 -16.88
N PRO A 89 4.00 -18.17 -17.34
CA PRO A 89 3.04 -19.25 -17.10
C PRO A 89 2.77 -19.40 -15.59
N GLY A 90 1.51 -19.49 -15.19
CA GLY A 90 1.07 -19.65 -13.80
C GLY A 90 1.42 -18.50 -12.84
N ARG A 91 2.09 -17.43 -13.28
CA ARG A 91 2.67 -16.41 -12.38
C ARG A 91 2.21 -15.01 -12.72
N PHE A 92 1.67 -14.29 -11.73
CA PHE A 92 1.23 -12.92 -11.90
C PHE A 92 1.43 -12.10 -10.62
N LEU A 93 1.58 -10.78 -10.81
CA LEU A 93 1.51 -9.80 -9.74
C LEU A 93 0.15 -9.11 -9.80
N SER A 94 -0.41 -8.83 -8.62
CA SER A 94 -1.64 -8.05 -8.49
C SER A 94 -1.47 -7.00 -7.40
N SER A 95 -1.61 -5.74 -7.75
CA SER A 95 -1.76 -4.63 -6.82
C SER A 95 -3.23 -4.23 -6.78
N HIS A 96 -3.91 -4.52 -5.67
CA HIS A 96 -5.34 -4.28 -5.55
C HIS A 96 -5.65 -3.36 -4.38
N ARG A 97 -6.39 -2.29 -4.70
CA ARG A 97 -6.82 -1.27 -3.75
C ARG A 97 -8.22 -1.58 -3.26
N ILE A 98 -8.35 -1.62 -1.95
CA ILE A 98 -9.53 -2.05 -1.24
C ILE A 98 -10.02 -0.89 -0.36
N GLY A 99 -11.28 -0.51 -0.55
CA GLY A 99 -12.01 0.37 0.37
C GLY A 99 -12.78 -0.48 1.38
N SER A 100 -12.54 -0.27 2.67
CA SER A 100 -13.18 -1.05 3.72
C SER A 100 -14.06 -0.18 4.60
N PRO A 101 -15.39 -0.13 4.36
CA PRO A 101 -16.34 0.34 5.35
C PRO A 101 -16.50 -0.73 6.44
N MET A 102 -16.58 -0.29 7.69
CA MET A 102 -16.76 -1.17 8.86
C MET A 102 -17.22 -0.39 10.10
N THR A 103 -17.69 -1.11 11.11
CA THR A 103 -18.07 -0.58 12.42
C THR A 103 -17.11 -1.10 13.49
N HIS A 104 -16.54 -0.21 14.29
CA HIS A 104 -15.74 -0.58 15.46
C HIS A 104 -16.65 -1.13 16.57
N ALA A 105 -16.94 -2.43 16.52
CA ALA A 105 -17.94 -3.09 17.37
C ALA A 105 -17.34 -4.02 18.43
N GLY A 106 -16.09 -4.46 18.26
CA GLY A 106 -15.33 -5.18 19.27
C GLY A 106 -14.22 -4.33 19.87
N ASP A 107 -13.76 -4.70 21.06
CA ASP A 107 -12.69 -3.99 21.76
C ASP A 107 -11.34 -4.15 21.04
N LEU A 108 -10.53 -3.10 21.09
CA LEU A 108 -9.12 -3.13 20.72
C LEU A 108 -8.26 -3.22 21.99
N PRO A 109 -7.02 -3.72 21.91
CA PRO A 109 -6.13 -3.82 23.08
C PRO A 109 -5.87 -2.51 23.83
N TYR A 110 -6.06 -1.36 23.17
CA TYR A 110 -5.79 -0.04 23.72
C TYR A 110 -7.05 0.83 23.90
N MET A 111 -8.24 0.34 23.54
CA MET A 111 -9.51 1.06 23.74
C MET A 111 -10.75 0.17 23.55
N PRO A 112 -11.85 0.45 24.25
CA PRO A 112 -13.11 -0.26 24.04
C PRO A 112 -13.74 0.07 22.68
N ALA A 113 -14.67 -0.79 22.23
CA ALA A 113 -15.50 -0.57 21.05
C ALA A 113 -16.21 0.80 21.13
N THR A 114 -16.20 1.54 20.02
CA THR A 114 -16.79 2.89 19.97
C THR A 114 -18.11 2.96 19.20
N GLY A 115 -18.50 1.87 18.52
CA GLY A 115 -19.69 1.81 17.67
C GLY A 115 -19.61 2.72 16.44
N ARG A 116 -18.47 3.36 16.18
CA ARG A 116 -18.29 4.29 15.06
C ARG A 116 -18.18 3.53 13.75
N LYS A 117 -18.91 3.99 12.74
CA LYS A 117 -18.73 3.60 11.35
C LYS A 117 -17.52 4.34 10.78
N ILE A 118 -16.63 3.60 10.14
CA ILE A 118 -15.38 4.12 9.59
C ILE A 118 -15.18 3.61 8.16
N PHE A 119 -14.28 4.28 7.43
CA PHE A 119 -13.81 3.84 6.12
C PHE A 119 -12.30 3.98 6.04
N VAL A 120 -11.60 2.91 5.66
CA VAL A 120 -10.16 2.94 5.46
C VAL A 120 -9.77 2.26 4.16
N ARG A 121 -8.66 2.70 3.57
CA ARG A 121 -8.07 2.05 2.40
C ARG A 121 -6.91 1.14 2.78
N THR A 122 -6.81 0.07 2.02
CA THR A 122 -5.71 -0.90 2.04
C THR A 122 -5.28 -1.14 0.61
N ILE A 123 -3.98 -1.33 0.37
CA ILE A 123 -3.48 -1.87 -0.89
C ILE A 123 -2.68 -3.13 -0.57
N ALA A 124 -3.05 -4.21 -1.25
CA ALA A 124 -2.37 -5.49 -1.21
C ALA A 124 -1.68 -5.73 -2.55
N ASP A 125 -0.36 -5.89 -2.51
CA ASP A 125 0.47 -6.22 -3.67
C ASP A 125 0.90 -7.69 -3.53
N CYS A 126 0.32 -8.58 -4.33
CA CYS A 126 0.47 -10.03 -4.19
C CYS A 126 1.23 -10.63 -5.36
N LEU A 127 2.14 -11.55 -5.05
CA LEU A 127 2.66 -12.52 -5.98
C LEU A 127 1.79 -13.77 -5.93
N VAL A 128 1.27 -14.16 -7.08
CA VAL A 128 0.44 -15.35 -7.24
C VAL A 128 1.13 -16.33 -8.17
N GLU A 129 1.23 -17.57 -7.74
CA GLU A 129 1.92 -18.65 -8.41
C GLU A 129 1.03 -19.88 -8.38
N ASN A 130 0.68 -20.39 -9.57
CA ASN A 130 -0.20 -21.54 -9.78
C ASN A 130 -1.51 -21.44 -9.00
N GLY A 131 -2.17 -20.28 -9.07
CA GLY A 131 -3.46 -20.04 -8.42
C GLY A 131 -3.40 -19.81 -6.91
N ARG A 132 -2.20 -19.64 -6.32
CA ARG A 132 -2.02 -19.37 -4.89
C ARG A 132 -1.17 -18.14 -4.64
N ILE A 133 -1.57 -17.29 -3.69
CA ILE A 133 -0.79 -16.17 -3.20
C ILE A 133 0.38 -16.73 -2.39
N THR A 134 1.61 -16.46 -2.83
CA THR A 134 2.84 -16.95 -2.16
C THR A 134 3.54 -15.85 -1.39
N LYS A 135 3.36 -14.59 -1.79
CA LYS A 135 3.86 -13.41 -1.09
C LYS A 135 2.87 -12.26 -1.20
N GLU A 136 2.80 -11.46 -0.16
CA GLU A 136 1.97 -10.26 -0.13
C GLU A 136 2.69 -9.11 0.58
N TRP A 137 2.58 -7.91 0.02
CA TRP A 137 2.92 -6.67 0.70
C TRP A 137 1.62 -5.93 0.99
N LEU A 138 1.31 -5.79 2.26
CA LEU A 138 0.00 -5.35 2.71
C LEU A 138 0.12 -4.03 3.47
N VAL A 139 -0.41 -2.98 2.86
CA VAL A 139 -0.24 -1.61 3.34
C VAL A 139 -1.60 -1.02 3.69
N ARG A 140 -1.73 -0.59 4.95
CA ARG A 140 -3.00 -0.16 5.56
C ARG A 140 -2.88 1.25 6.08
N ASP A 141 -3.95 2.04 5.94
CA ASP A 141 -4.04 3.35 6.56
C ASP A 141 -4.54 3.27 8.01
N ASN A 142 -3.74 2.63 8.87
CA ASN A 142 -4.05 2.45 10.30
C ASN A 142 -4.12 3.79 11.05
N TYR A 143 -3.55 4.86 10.50
CA TYR A 143 -3.63 6.19 11.10
C TYR A 143 -5.01 6.81 10.89
N SER A 144 -5.57 6.69 9.68
CA SER A 144 -6.95 7.09 9.43
C SER A 144 -7.93 6.26 10.26
N LEU A 145 -7.66 4.95 10.43
CA LEU A 145 -8.42 4.09 11.35
C LEU A 145 -8.43 4.68 12.76
N ALA A 146 -7.24 4.92 13.33
CA ALA A 146 -7.06 5.45 14.69
C ALA A 146 -7.85 6.76 14.90
N LEU A 147 -7.71 7.71 13.97
CA LEU A 147 -8.44 8.98 14.04
C LEU A 147 -9.95 8.81 14.03
N GLN A 148 -10.47 7.97 13.13
CA GLN A 148 -11.93 7.80 12.97
C GLN A 148 -12.56 7.09 14.17
N ILE A 149 -11.90 6.08 14.74
CA ILE A 149 -12.40 5.41 15.96
C ILE A 149 -12.21 6.26 17.22
N GLY A 150 -11.40 7.32 17.17
CA GLY A 150 -11.15 8.24 18.27
C GLY A 150 -9.92 7.90 19.12
N ALA A 151 -9.04 7.03 18.63
CA ALA A 151 -7.77 6.73 19.26
C ALA A 151 -6.75 7.86 19.01
N ALA A 152 -5.87 8.12 19.99
CA ALA A 152 -4.73 8.99 19.79
C ALA A 152 -3.64 8.26 18.97
N PRO A 153 -3.23 8.72 17.77
CA PRO A 153 -2.29 7.97 16.93
C PRO A 153 -0.95 7.64 17.59
N LEU A 154 -0.41 8.54 18.42
CA LEU A 154 0.85 8.29 19.14
C LEU A 154 0.71 7.24 20.25
N GLN A 155 -0.47 7.09 20.85
CA GLN A 155 -0.74 6.02 21.81
C GLN A 155 -0.78 4.66 21.08
N VAL A 156 -1.47 4.60 19.94
CA VAL A 156 -1.51 3.39 19.10
C VAL A 156 -0.11 3.03 18.61
N ALA A 157 0.68 4.02 18.18
CA ALA A 157 2.07 3.83 17.75
C ALA A 157 2.95 3.24 18.86
N ARG A 158 2.80 3.68 20.12
CA ARG A 158 3.53 3.09 21.27
C ARG A 158 3.13 1.64 21.51
N TYR A 159 1.83 1.34 21.49
CA TYR A 159 1.35 -0.04 21.60
C TYR A 159 1.95 -0.95 20.51
N VAL A 160 2.00 -0.48 19.27
CA VAL A 160 2.65 -1.20 18.15
C VAL A 160 4.16 -1.33 18.36
N ALA A 161 4.82 -0.31 18.91
CA ALA A 161 6.25 -0.35 19.21
C ALA A 161 6.57 -1.40 20.30
N ASP A 162 5.76 -1.47 21.35
CA ASP A 162 5.91 -2.41 22.48
C ASP A 162 5.73 -3.87 22.03
N GLY A 163 4.82 -4.11 21.08
CA GLY A 163 4.58 -5.44 20.50
C GLY A 163 5.59 -5.88 19.43
N ARG A 164 6.58 -5.04 19.08
CA ARG A 164 7.49 -5.33 17.96
C ARG A 164 8.46 -6.48 18.28
N THR A 165 8.48 -7.49 17.42
CA THR A 165 9.39 -8.64 17.53
C THR A 165 10.84 -8.31 17.13
N ALA A 166 11.79 -9.18 17.49
CA ALA A 166 13.18 -9.05 17.05
C ALA A 166 13.32 -9.21 15.54
N GLU A 167 12.66 -10.20 14.95
CA GLU A 167 12.62 -10.41 13.50
C GLU A 167 12.12 -9.17 12.74
N CYS A 168 11.06 -8.52 13.24
CA CYS A 168 10.58 -7.29 12.62
C CYS A 168 11.62 -6.16 12.68
N ARG A 169 12.38 -6.03 13.78
CA ARG A 169 13.46 -5.03 13.89
C ARG A 169 14.58 -5.31 12.88
N ASP A 170 15.03 -6.56 12.80
CA ASP A 170 16.09 -6.98 11.89
C ASP A 170 15.68 -6.78 10.42
N TRP A 171 14.42 -7.07 10.09
CA TRP A 171 13.86 -6.81 8.77
C TRP A 171 13.82 -5.31 8.45
N LEU A 172 13.33 -4.46 9.35
CA LEU A 172 13.29 -3.01 9.15
C LEU A 172 14.69 -2.42 8.94
N GLU A 173 15.70 -2.86 9.70
CA GLU A 173 17.09 -2.43 9.52
C GLU A 173 17.67 -2.89 8.18
N THR A 174 17.32 -4.10 7.76
CA THR A 174 17.72 -4.65 6.46
C THR A 174 17.07 -3.87 5.31
N GLU A 175 15.77 -3.57 5.40
CA GLU A 175 15.06 -2.76 4.42
C GLU A 175 15.57 -1.32 4.37
N HIS A 176 15.95 -0.73 5.51
CA HIS A 176 16.57 0.60 5.53
C HIS A 176 17.86 0.62 4.71
N ARG A 177 18.74 -0.35 4.94
CA ARG A 177 20.01 -0.49 4.19
C ARG A 177 19.77 -0.80 2.71
N ARG A 178 18.80 -1.65 2.40
CA ARG A 178 18.41 -2.00 1.02
C ARG A 178 17.92 -0.78 0.26
N ALA A 179 16.92 -0.06 0.79
CA ALA A 179 16.35 1.11 0.15
C ALA A 179 17.37 2.26 -0.01
N ALA A 180 18.28 2.42 0.96
CA ALA A 180 19.39 3.37 0.85
C ALA A 180 20.39 3.01 -0.26
N ARG A 181 20.71 1.72 -0.44
CA ARG A 181 21.60 1.23 -1.49
C ARG A 181 20.96 1.26 -2.88
N ASP A 182 19.71 0.83 -2.96
CA ASP A 182 18.95 0.68 -4.21
C ASP A 182 18.15 1.96 -4.53
N ALA A 183 18.64 3.10 -4.03
CA ALA A 183 18.00 4.40 -4.15
C ALA A 183 17.85 4.79 -5.63
N THR A 184 16.61 5.06 -6.00
CA THR A 184 16.26 5.46 -7.36
C THR A 184 16.44 6.96 -7.58
N ARG A 185 16.77 7.32 -8.81
CA ARG A 185 16.94 8.71 -9.26
C ARG A 185 16.34 8.85 -10.65
N GLY A 186 15.90 10.06 -10.99
CA GLY A 186 15.40 10.36 -12.31
C GLY A 186 14.94 11.80 -12.43
N VAL A 187 14.62 12.18 -13.66
CA VAL A 187 14.01 13.46 -14.00
C VAL A 187 12.58 13.17 -14.45
N VAL A 188 11.63 13.94 -13.93
CA VAL A 188 10.21 13.76 -14.27
C VAL A 188 9.97 14.15 -15.73
N THR A 189 9.41 13.21 -16.50
CA THR A 189 8.97 13.41 -17.89
C THR A 189 7.45 13.25 -17.99
N ASP A 190 6.88 13.35 -19.20
CA ASP A 190 5.54 12.81 -19.41
C ASP A 190 5.60 11.28 -19.38
N PHE A 191 4.51 10.66 -18.96
CA PHE A 191 4.40 9.21 -18.88
C PHE A 191 4.26 8.57 -20.25
N GLU A 192 5.10 7.57 -20.51
CA GLU A 192 4.97 6.61 -21.61
C GLU A 192 5.02 5.18 -21.04
N PRO A 193 4.17 4.24 -21.48
CA PRO A 193 4.07 2.90 -20.86
C PRO A 193 5.38 2.12 -20.79
N ASN A 194 6.22 2.23 -21.82
CA ASN A 194 7.53 1.58 -21.88
C ASN A 194 8.57 2.18 -20.91
N THR A 195 8.28 3.35 -20.33
CA THR A 195 9.14 4.04 -19.35
C THR A 195 8.61 3.95 -17.93
N ALA A 196 7.54 3.19 -17.67
CA ALA A 196 6.81 3.24 -16.40
C ALA A 196 7.69 3.06 -15.16
N ALA A 197 8.69 2.17 -15.20
CA ALA A 197 9.63 2.00 -14.10
C ALA A 197 10.47 3.26 -13.82
N ALA A 198 11.08 3.83 -14.87
CA ALA A 198 11.88 5.05 -14.77
C ALA A 198 11.03 6.27 -14.39
N TYR A 199 9.83 6.39 -14.96
CA TYR A 199 8.87 7.43 -14.61
C TYR A 199 8.50 7.33 -13.13
N SER A 200 8.15 6.14 -12.65
CA SER A 200 7.75 5.92 -11.25
C SER A 200 8.87 6.27 -10.27
N ALA A 201 10.10 5.83 -10.59
CA ALA A 201 11.30 6.20 -9.86
C ALA A 201 11.52 7.72 -9.82
N ALA A 202 11.39 8.41 -10.96
CA ALA A 202 11.57 9.85 -11.03
C ALA A 202 10.51 10.62 -10.20
N VAL A 203 9.24 10.23 -10.31
CA VAL A 203 8.14 10.86 -9.56
C VAL A 203 8.28 10.63 -8.06
N LEU A 204 8.58 9.41 -7.62
CA LEU A 204 8.79 9.11 -6.19
C LEU A 204 10.04 9.81 -5.62
N CYS A 205 11.12 9.88 -6.41
CA CYS A 205 12.32 10.63 -6.04
C CYS A 205 12.01 12.12 -5.87
N ASP A 206 11.20 12.70 -6.77
CA ASP A 206 10.73 14.08 -6.64
C ASP A 206 9.87 14.29 -5.38
N GLN A 207 8.90 13.41 -5.15
CA GLN A 207 7.98 13.47 -4.02
C GLN A 207 8.71 13.36 -2.66
N TRP A 208 9.66 12.45 -2.52
CA TRP A 208 10.23 12.13 -1.20
C TRP A 208 11.65 12.63 -0.96
N VAL A 209 12.41 12.93 -2.02
CA VAL A 209 13.84 13.23 -1.91
C VAL A 209 14.16 14.64 -2.40
N THR A 210 13.90 14.94 -3.67
CA THR A 210 14.46 16.14 -4.31
C THR A 210 13.53 17.35 -4.31
N GLY A 211 12.24 17.17 -4.62
CA GLY A 211 11.30 18.27 -4.79
C GLY A 211 11.60 19.20 -5.97
N ASN A 212 12.29 18.69 -7.01
CA ASN A 212 12.76 19.47 -8.15
C ASN A 212 11.70 19.71 -9.25
N SER A 213 10.45 19.24 -9.11
CA SER A 213 9.38 19.37 -10.12
C SER A 213 8.81 20.79 -10.30
N HIS A 214 9.59 21.82 -9.98
CA HIS A 214 9.25 23.22 -10.22
C HIS A 214 9.08 23.54 -11.71
N GLU A 215 9.85 22.89 -12.59
CA GLU A 215 9.82 23.15 -14.05
C GLU A 215 8.76 22.33 -14.80
N ARG A 216 8.50 21.08 -14.39
CA ARG A 216 7.49 20.20 -15.00
C ARG A 216 6.88 19.28 -13.95
N SER A 217 5.61 19.51 -13.63
CA SER A 217 4.89 18.63 -12.70
C SER A 217 4.47 17.33 -13.38
N ALA A 218 4.65 16.20 -12.70
CA ALA A 218 4.03 14.92 -13.11
C ALA A 218 2.49 14.98 -13.09
N TYR A 219 1.91 15.90 -12.30
CA TYR A 219 0.48 16.01 -12.09
C TYR A 219 -0.17 16.94 -13.12
N ALA A 220 -1.39 16.58 -13.51
CA ALA A 220 -2.31 17.50 -14.17
C ALA A 220 -2.74 18.62 -13.20
N PRO A 221 -3.07 19.83 -13.69
CA PRO A 221 -3.45 20.96 -12.82
C PRO A 221 -4.62 20.66 -11.86
N TYR A 222 -5.50 19.74 -12.24
CA TYR A 222 -6.70 19.33 -11.48
C TYR A 222 -6.53 17.98 -10.75
N ALA A 223 -5.30 17.46 -10.63
CA ALA A 223 -5.07 16.15 -10.03
C ALA A 223 -5.57 16.06 -8.58
N VAL A 224 -5.96 14.86 -8.14
CA VAL A 224 -6.41 14.62 -6.76
C VAL A 224 -5.54 13.57 -6.09
N LEU A 225 -5.04 13.88 -4.89
CA LEU A 225 -4.31 12.95 -4.04
C LEU A 225 -5.25 12.39 -2.96
N HIS A 226 -5.22 11.07 -2.80
CA HIS A 226 -5.98 10.31 -1.84
C HIS A 226 -5.07 9.44 -0.96
N ASP A 227 -5.44 9.35 0.33
CA ASP A 227 -5.18 8.21 1.21
C ASP A 227 -6.52 7.48 1.42
N SER A 228 -6.94 7.16 2.64
CA SER A 228 -8.34 6.78 2.93
C SER A 228 -9.35 7.91 2.67
N GLN A 229 -8.91 9.17 2.64
CA GLN A 229 -9.70 10.36 2.33
C GLN A 229 -9.08 11.15 1.18
N VAL A 230 -9.74 12.24 0.77
CA VAL A 230 -9.11 13.23 -0.12
C VAL A 230 -8.10 14.03 0.69
N VAL A 231 -6.85 14.03 0.26
CA VAL A 231 -5.74 14.72 0.95
C VAL A 231 -5.54 16.11 0.36
N SER A 232 -5.52 16.22 -0.96
CA SER A 232 -5.36 17.50 -1.65
C SER A 232 -5.88 17.44 -3.08
N SER A 233 -6.25 18.59 -3.63
CA SER A 233 -6.67 18.75 -5.02
C SER A 233 -5.88 19.89 -5.66
N GLY A 234 -5.39 19.64 -6.86
CA GLY A 234 -4.55 20.52 -7.66
C GLY A 234 -3.06 20.21 -7.54
N ALA A 235 -2.34 20.30 -8.65
CA ALA A 235 -0.91 19.96 -8.73
C ALA A 235 -0.05 20.68 -7.68
N GLU A 236 -0.29 21.98 -7.48
CA GLU A 236 0.48 22.78 -6.52
C GLU A 236 0.16 22.41 -5.05
N ALA A 237 -1.08 22.04 -4.75
CA ALA A 237 -1.45 21.56 -3.42
C ALA A 237 -0.79 20.21 -3.10
N ILE A 238 -0.73 19.30 -4.10
CA ILE A 238 -0.04 18.01 -3.99
C ILE A 238 1.47 18.21 -3.81
N LYS A 239 2.10 19.11 -4.58
CA LYS A 239 3.51 19.47 -4.39
C LYS A 239 3.77 20.02 -2.98
N SER A 240 2.90 20.91 -2.49
CA SER A 240 3.00 21.47 -1.14
C SER A 240 2.85 20.40 -0.06
N HIS A 241 1.96 19.42 -0.26
CA HIS A 241 1.82 18.26 0.61
C HIS A 241 3.14 17.49 0.75
N TYR A 242 3.74 17.09 -0.37
CA TYR A 242 5.02 16.37 -0.35
C TYR A 242 6.17 17.24 0.17
N ALA A 243 6.20 18.53 -0.15
CA ALA A 243 7.19 19.46 0.41
C ALA A 243 7.10 19.59 1.95
N LYS A 244 5.89 19.47 2.54
CA LYS A 244 5.72 19.43 4.00
C LYS A 244 6.34 18.17 4.59
N LEU A 245 6.10 17.00 3.98
CA LEU A 245 6.67 15.73 4.42
C LEU A 245 8.21 15.71 4.30
N ARG A 246 8.75 16.25 3.20
CA ARG A 246 10.21 16.34 2.99
C ARG A 246 10.94 17.15 4.06
N ARG A 247 10.29 18.13 4.70
CA ARG A 247 10.90 18.89 5.81
C ARG A 247 11.10 18.08 7.08
N SER A 248 10.44 16.92 7.18
CA SER A 248 10.51 16.05 8.36
C SER A 248 11.54 14.93 8.21
N VAL A 249 12.17 14.82 7.03
CA VAL A 249 13.06 13.71 6.69
C VAL A 249 14.41 14.22 6.16
N ALA A 250 15.50 13.57 6.54
CA ALA A 250 16.85 13.78 6.03
C ALA A 250 17.46 12.45 5.55
N LYS A 251 18.53 12.52 4.77
CA LYS A 251 19.20 11.36 4.16
C LYS A 251 18.19 10.40 3.50
N ALA A 252 17.15 10.98 2.89
CA ALA A 252 16.05 10.23 2.31
C ALA A 252 16.51 9.51 1.05
N ALA A 253 16.13 8.23 0.94
CA ALA A 253 16.39 7.38 -0.21
C ALA A 253 15.15 6.54 -0.50
N VAL A 254 14.65 6.61 -1.72
CA VAL A 254 13.47 5.84 -2.16
C VAL A 254 13.87 4.77 -3.17
N SER A 255 13.51 3.53 -2.91
CA SER A 255 13.63 2.42 -3.86
C SER A 255 12.26 2.07 -4.44
N VAL A 256 12.24 1.69 -5.72
CA VAL A 256 11.05 1.17 -6.40
C VAL A 256 11.19 -0.32 -6.52
N ASP A 257 10.27 -1.06 -5.91
CA ASP A 257 10.38 -2.51 -5.73
C ASP A 257 9.52 -3.28 -6.75
N HIS A 258 8.43 -2.66 -7.22
CA HIS A 258 7.54 -3.24 -8.22
C HIS A 258 6.79 -2.12 -8.95
N VAL A 259 6.67 -2.25 -10.28
CA VAL A 259 5.84 -1.38 -11.13
C VAL A 259 5.02 -2.24 -12.07
N THR A 260 3.71 -1.97 -12.13
CA THR A 260 2.81 -2.58 -13.11
C THR A 260 1.97 -1.50 -13.78
N VAL A 261 1.71 -1.67 -15.07
CA VAL A 261 0.86 -0.80 -15.88
C VAL A 261 -0.34 -1.59 -16.40
N GLN A 262 -1.51 -0.98 -16.34
CA GLN A 262 -2.74 -1.46 -16.97
C GLN A 262 -3.27 -0.41 -17.95
N ASP A 263 -3.40 -0.80 -19.21
CA ASP A 263 -4.04 0.00 -20.24
C ASP A 263 -5.55 0.05 -20.01
N ARG A 264 -6.15 1.25 -20.09
CA ARG A 264 -7.60 1.44 -20.00
C ARG A 264 -8.18 1.72 -21.38
N THR A 265 -7.79 2.85 -21.95
CA THR A 265 -8.13 3.32 -23.29
C THR A 265 -6.91 4.03 -23.88
N ALA A 266 -6.96 4.41 -25.16
CA ALA A 266 -5.86 5.16 -25.77
C ALA A 266 -5.54 6.43 -24.97
N GLY A 267 -4.31 6.52 -24.46
CA GLY A 267 -3.85 7.66 -23.64
C GLY A 267 -4.29 7.67 -22.18
N GLU A 268 -4.95 6.61 -21.68
CA GLU A 268 -5.29 6.44 -20.26
C GLU A 268 -4.68 5.15 -19.69
N TYR A 269 -3.93 5.30 -18.61
CA TYR A 269 -3.22 4.21 -17.93
C TYR A 269 -3.49 4.22 -16.44
N ARG A 270 -3.46 3.03 -15.83
CA ARG A 270 -3.34 2.87 -14.38
C ARG A 270 -1.98 2.27 -14.07
N VAL A 271 -1.25 2.88 -13.15
CA VAL A 271 0.07 2.42 -12.73
C VAL A 271 0.02 2.09 -11.26
N ALA A 272 0.47 0.90 -10.88
CA ALA A 272 0.68 0.52 -9.49
C ALA A 272 2.18 0.45 -9.21
N VAL A 273 2.61 1.04 -8.10
CA VAL A 273 4.01 1.13 -7.70
C VAL A 273 4.14 0.78 -6.24
N ARG A 274 4.91 -0.28 -5.93
CA ARG A 274 5.36 -0.55 -4.56
C ARG A 274 6.75 0.05 -4.36
N TRP A 275 6.92 0.77 -3.28
CA TRP A 275 8.15 1.49 -3.00
C TRP A 275 8.48 1.50 -1.51
N THR A 276 9.76 1.71 -1.22
CA THR A 276 10.29 1.77 0.14
C THR A 276 11.11 3.03 0.30
N LEU A 277 10.85 3.80 1.34
CA LEU A 277 11.61 5.01 1.70
C LEU A 277 12.40 4.75 2.98
N ALA A 278 13.71 4.90 2.91
CA ALA A 278 14.60 4.98 4.07
C ALA A 278 14.94 6.45 4.35
N PHE A 279 14.94 6.86 5.62
CA PHE A 279 15.24 8.23 6.00
C PHE A 279 15.59 8.38 7.50
N GLU A 280 16.14 9.54 7.87
CA GLU A 280 16.30 10.02 9.25
C GLU A 280 15.22 11.06 9.60
N HIS A 281 14.56 10.90 10.74
CA HIS A 281 13.47 11.79 11.19
C HIS A 281 14.01 13.06 11.86
N VAL A 282 13.98 14.18 11.14
CA VAL A 282 14.62 15.45 11.54
C VAL A 282 13.67 16.64 11.74
N GLY A 283 12.38 16.47 11.43
CA GLY A 283 11.37 17.50 11.67
C GLY A 283 10.03 16.90 12.09
N PRO A 284 9.03 17.71 12.49
CA PRO A 284 7.79 17.21 13.05
C PRO A 284 7.00 16.32 12.07
N LEU A 285 6.51 15.17 12.52
CA LEU A 285 5.72 14.25 11.69
C LEU A 285 4.49 13.74 12.46
N TRP A 286 3.29 14.11 11.97
CA TRP A 286 1.99 13.67 12.52
C TRP A 286 1.83 13.78 14.04
N GLY A 287 2.33 14.87 14.61
CA GLY A 287 2.27 15.15 16.06
C GLY A 287 3.48 14.68 16.85
N LEU A 288 4.42 13.96 16.23
CA LEU A 288 5.69 13.58 16.84
C LEU A 288 6.77 14.64 16.57
N ALA A 289 7.51 15.02 17.60
CA ALA A 289 8.70 15.86 17.49
C ALA A 289 9.85 15.09 16.80
N PRO A 290 10.84 15.76 16.19
CA PRO A 290 11.99 15.08 15.57
C PRO A 290 12.67 14.15 16.58
N SER A 291 12.84 12.88 16.20
CA SER A 291 13.42 11.85 17.08
C SER A 291 14.88 11.56 16.75
N GLY A 292 15.38 11.99 15.58
CA GLY A 292 16.72 11.67 15.09
C GLY A 292 16.92 10.19 14.71
N LYS A 293 15.89 9.35 14.84
CA LYS A 293 15.95 7.93 14.49
C LYS A 293 15.87 7.74 12.98
N SER A 294 16.54 6.70 12.49
CA SER A 294 16.34 6.17 11.15
C SER A 294 15.08 5.31 11.09
N ALA A 295 14.34 5.38 9.99
CA ALA A 295 13.11 4.62 9.81
C ALA A 295 12.88 4.24 8.35
N VAL A 296 12.03 3.23 8.16
CA VAL A 296 11.56 2.77 6.85
C VAL A 296 10.07 3.04 6.72
N LEU A 297 9.65 3.50 5.55
CA LEU A 297 8.26 3.61 5.14
C LEU A 297 8.03 2.72 3.91
N LEU A 298 7.15 1.73 4.05
CA LEU A 298 6.65 0.91 2.95
C LEU A 298 5.35 1.54 2.42
N GLY A 299 5.29 1.79 1.11
CA GLY A 299 4.13 2.38 0.46
C GLY A 299 3.74 1.66 -0.83
N VAL A 300 2.47 1.76 -1.17
CA VAL A 300 1.97 1.43 -2.50
C VAL A 300 1.18 2.61 -3.04
N THR A 301 1.49 2.99 -4.28
CA THR A 301 0.88 4.12 -4.97
C THR A 301 0.20 3.64 -6.24
N HIS A 302 -1.07 3.97 -6.41
CA HIS A 302 -1.80 3.80 -7.65
C HIS A 302 -2.00 5.16 -8.32
N TRP A 303 -1.49 5.33 -9.54
CA TRP A 303 -1.76 6.50 -10.37
C TRP A 303 -2.79 6.19 -11.44
N GLN A 304 -3.71 7.12 -11.65
CA GLN A 304 -4.42 7.26 -12.92
C GLN A 304 -3.71 8.32 -13.75
N ILE A 305 -3.34 7.95 -14.97
CA ILE A 305 -2.59 8.80 -15.89
C ILE A 305 -3.44 9.03 -17.14
N VAL A 306 -3.60 10.30 -17.53
CA VAL A 306 -4.28 10.71 -18.76
C VAL A 306 -3.38 11.67 -19.50
N ALA A 307 -3.17 11.43 -20.80
CA ALA A 307 -2.33 12.27 -21.67
C ALA A 307 -0.93 12.54 -21.04
N GLY A 308 -0.30 11.51 -20.51
CA GLY A 308 1.05 11.57 -19.93
C GLY A 308 1.15 12.22 -18.54
N ARG A 309 0.03 12.60 -17.90
CA ARG A 309 0.00 13.27 -16.59
C ARG A 309 -0.86 12.53 -15.57
N ILE A 310 -0.44 12.57 -14.30
CA ILE A 310 -1.20 12.00 -13.18
C ILE A 310 -2.43 12.87 -12.92
N VAL A 311 -3.63 12.30 -13.06
CA VAL A 311 -4.90 12.95 -12.75
C VAL A 311 -5.48 12.52 -11.40
N ALA A 312 -5.08 11.34 -10.90
CA ALA A 312 -5.42 10.90 -9.57
C ALA A 312 -4.31 10.01 -8.99
N GLU A 313 -4.06 10.14 -7.70
CA GLU A 313 -3.12 9.35 -6.95
C GLU A 313 -3.80 8.78 -5.70
N TRP A 314 -3.64 7.48 -5.47
CA TRP A 314 -3.93 6.85 -4.19
C TRP A 314 -2.62 6.32 -3.63
N SER A 315 -2.09 6.97 -2.60
CA SER A 315 -0.85 6.58 -1.94
C SER A 315 -1.16 6.12 -0.52
N VAL A 316 -0.99 4.82 -0.27
CA VAL A 316 -1.23 4.22 1.05
C VAL A 316 0.10 3.74 1.61
N TYR A 317 0.39 4.17 2.83
CA TYR A 317 1.54 3.77 3.64
C TYR A 317 1.15 3.77 5.12
N ASP A 318 1.68 2.84 5.90
CA ASP A 318 1.28 2.68 7.30
C ASP A 318 1.99 3.70 8.20
N ARG A 319 1.32 4.82 8.40
CA ARG A 319 1.80 5.91 9.26
C ARG A 319 1.92 5.49 10.73
N ILE A 320 1.08 4.59 11.24
CA ILE A 320 1.17 4.11 12.63
C ILE A 320 2.40 3.26 12.82
N ALA A 321 2.65 2.32 11.91
CA ALA A 321 3.85 1.49 11.95
C ALA A 321 5.13 2.32 11.77
N LEU A 322 5.09 3.41 10.99
CA LEU A 322 6.19 4.36 10.91
C LEU A 322 6.40 5.10 12.24
N LEU A 323 5.35 5.68 12.82
CA LEU A 323 5.43 6.36 14.11
C LEU A 323 5.94 5.42 15.21
N ALA A 324 5.57 4.15 15.19
CA ALA A 324 6.04 3.13 16.12
C ALA A 324 7.57 2.88 16.02
N GLN A 325 8.22 3.20 14.89
CA GLN A 325 9.69 3.18 14.79
C GLN A 325 10.33 4.40 15.45
N LEU A 326 9.59 5.51 15.54
CA LEU A 326 10.10 6.82 15.91
C LEU A 326 9.85 7.19 17.38
N VAL A 327 8.77 6.69 17.99
CA VAL A 327 8.42 6.89 19.42
C VAL A 327 9.37 6.17 20.37
#